data_AF-A0A423S757-F1
#
_entry.id   AF-A0A423S757-F1
#
_cell.length_a   1.000
_cell.length_b   1.000
_cell.length_c   1.000
_cell.angle_alpha   90.00
_cell.angle_beta   90.00
_cell.angle_gamma   90.00
#
_symmetry.space_group_name_H-M   'P 1'
#
loop_
_entity.id
_entity.type
_entity.pdbx_description
1 polymer ?
#
loop_
_entity_poly.entity_id
_entity_poly.type
_entity_poly.pdbx_seq_one_letter_code
_entity_poly.pdbx_strand_id
1 'polypeptide(L)'
;MAGYKLEQTNIYDRSTQAVVRQVQARAKLVVDGIYGPKTEAVLKGQETGRLLRQSTLSQAALDLEVDLASILAVNEVESRGLGFVRDNLPVILFERHVFWRQLVTRKIDPQPWAKKFPGVVNQARGGYAGGISEYTRLSVAKGINASAAFESCSWGLFQIMGFHAESLGFKSVEEFVAYQQESECNQLRTFVRFILADKDLHRALRQRRWSTFARLYNGPAYADNLYDVKLARAYKRHSEALQEAA
;
A
#
# COMPACT_ATOMS: atom_id res chain seq x y z
N MET A 1 25.85 -10.77 14.33
CA MET A 1 26.21 -9.53 13.62
C MET A 1 26.41 -9.87 12.14
N ALA A 2 25.78 -9.13 11.20
CA ALA A 2 25.74 -9.46 9.78
C ALA A 2 27.07 -9.25 9.00
N GLY A 3 28.22 -9.23 9.69
CA GLY A 3 29.56 -9.17 9.08
C GLY A 3 30.02 -7.79 8.61
N TYR A 4 29.27 -6.72 8.86
CA TYR A 4 29.65 -5.35 8.48
C TYR A 4 30.56 -4.73 9.55
N LYS A 5 31.67 -4.10 9.13
CA LYS A 5 32.57 -3.34 10.00
C LYS A 5 32.01 -1.92 10.15
N LEU A 6 31.45 -1.61 11.31
CA LEU A 6 30.98 -0.27 11.68
C LEU A 6 31.45 0.03 13.11
N GLU A 7 31.89 1.25 13.36
CA GLU A 7 32.16 1.71 14.73
C GLU A 7 30.84 1.81 15.50
N GLN A 8 30.79 1.29 16.73
CA GLN A 8 29.58 1.34 17.54
C GLN A 8 29.47 2.71 18.24
N THR A 9 28.90 3.68 17.53
CA THR A 9 28.70 5.05 18.04
C THR A 9 27.31 5.27 18.66
N ASN A 10 26.37 4.33 18.46
CA ASN A 10 24.93 4.47 18.79
C ASN A 10 24.24 5.66 18.09
N ILE A 11 24.83 6.20 17.02
CA ILE A 11 24.27 7.28 16.22
C ILE A 11 23.86 6.71 14.86
N TYR A 12 22.61 6.95 14.45
CA TYR A 12 22.15 6.61 13.09
C TYR A 12 22.62 7.68 12.11
N ASP A 13 23.90 7.64 11.76
CA ASP A 13 24.55 8.56 10.83
C ASP A 13 24.60 8.01 9.39
N ARG A 14 25.31 8.73 8.51
CA ARG A 14 25.50 8.30 7.11
C ARG A 14 26.21 6.95 7.00
N SER A 15 27.15 6.64 7.89
CA SER A 15 27.88 5.38 7.87
C SER A 15 26.95 4.20 8.20
N THR A 16 26.11 4.37 9.22
CA THR A 16 25.09 3.40 9.62
C THR A 16 24.05 3.21 8.51
N GLN A 17 23.57 4.32 7.92
CA GLN A 17 22.63 4.28 6.81
C GLN A 17 23.20 3.53 5.59
N ALA A 18 24.48 3.73 5.28
CA ALA A 18 25.15 3.03 4.17
C ALA A 18 25.18 1.51 4.41
N VAL A 19 25.46 1.06 5.64
CA VAL A 19 25.40 -0.37 5.98
C VAL A 19 23.98 -0.92 5.86
N VAL A 20 22.97 -0.18 6.33
CA VAL A 20 21.57 -0.58 6.18
C VAL A 20 21.20 -0.74 4.70
N ARG A 21 21.61 0.19 3.83
CA ARG A 21 21.42 0.08 2.38
C ARG A 21 22.09 -1.16 1.80
N GLN A 22 23.30 -1.51 2.24
CA GLN A 22 23.99 -2.73 1.79
C GLN A 22 23.24 -4.01 2.21
N VAL A 23 22.71 -4.06 3.43
CA VAL A 23 21.87 -5.18 3.91
C VAL A 23 20.62 -5.30 3.04
N GLN A 24 19.93 -4.19 2.81
CA GLN A 24 18.71 -4.15 1.99
C GLN A 24 18.98 -4.60 0.55
N ALA A 25 20.05 -4.08 -0.07
CA ALA A 25 20.44 -4.42 -1.44
C ALA A 25 20.79 -5.90 -1.57
N ARG A 26 21.59 -6.45 -0.64
CA ARG A 26 21.94 -7.88 -0.62
C ARG A 26 20.71 -8.78 -0.49
N ALA A 27 19.72 -8.35 0.28
CA ALA A 27 18.44 -9.05 0.44
C ALA A 27 17.40 -8.72 -0.64
N LYS A 28 17.76 -7.89 -1.63
CA LYS A 28 16.87 -7.40 -2.71
C LYS A 28 15.61 -6.67 -2.18
N LEU A 29 15.65 -6.16 -0.95
CA LEU A 29 14.59 -5.32 -0.40
C LEU A 29 14.63 -3.93 -1.04
N VAL A 30 13.61 -3.12 -0.75
CA VAL A 30 13.66 -1.68 -0.99
C VAL A 30 14.89 -1.08 -0.30
N VAL A 31 15.70 -0.36 -1.07
CA VAL A 31 16.96 0.25 -0.61
C VAL A 31 16.68 1.70 -0.23
N ASP A 32 16.01 1.91 0.90
CA ASP A 32 15.65 3.22 1.43
C ASP A 32 16.62 3.71 2.53
N GLY A 33 17.50 2.84 3.03
CA GLY A 33 18.41 3.13 4.12
C GLY A 33 17.71 3.33 5.47
N ILE A 34 16.46 2.86 5.62
CA ILE A 34 15.68 2.91 6.86
C ILE A 34 15.70 1.53 7.50
N TYR A 35 16.19 1.45 8.73
CA TYR A 35 16.05 0.25 9.54
C TYR A 35 14.61 0.12 10.06
N GLY A 36 13.79 -0.64 9.33
CA GLY A 36 12.42 -0.97 9.73
C GLY A 36 12.20 -2.46 9.92
N PRO A 37 10.94 -2.89 10.17
CA PRO A 37 10.60 -4.30 10.39
C PRO A 37 11.06 -5.24 9.27
N LYS A 38 11.07 -4.76 8.02
CA LYS A 38 11.53 -5.56 6.86
C LYS A 38 13.04 -5.82 6.88
N THR A 39 13.84 -4.81 7.22
CA THR A 39 15.29 -4.96 7.37
C THR A 39 15.61 -5.81 8.60
N GLU A 40 14.88 -5.63 9.68
CA GLU A 40 15.00 -6.46 10.87
C GLU A 40 14.70 -7.93 10.56
N ALA A 41 13.65 -8.23 9.80
CA ALA A 41 13.28 -9.59 9.40
C ALA A 41 14.42 -10.31 8.66
N VAL A 42 15.10 -9.61 7.73
CA VAL A 42 16.29 -10.14 7.05
C VAL A 42 17.40 -10.50 8.05
N LEU A 43 17.70 -9.60 8.99
CA LEU A 43 18.77 -9.83 9.97
C LEU A 43 18.45 -10.95 10.96
N LYS A 44 17.17 -11.18 11.24
CA LYS A 44 16.67 -12.30 12.05
C LYS A 44 16.55 -13.61 11.26
N GLY A 45 16.85 -13.61 9.96
CA GLY A 45 16.73 -14.80 9.10
C GLY A 45 15.29 -15.23 8.85
N GLN A 46 14.33 -14.31 8.94
CA GLN A 46 12.91 -14.60 8.70
C GLN A 46 12.61 -14.70 7.19
N GLU A 47 11.47 -15.32 6.86
CA GLU A 47 10.95 -15.35 5.50
C GLU A 47 10.69 -13.91 5.03
N THR A 48 11.20 -13.58 3.84
CA THR A 48 11.04 -12.25 3.24
C THR A 48 10.53 -12.30 1.80
N GLY A 49 10.16 -13.48 1.28
CA GLY A 49 9.76 -13.75 -0.10
C GLY A 49 8.65 -12.83 -0.60
N ARG A 50 7.70 -12.52 0.28
CA ARG A 50 6.52 -11.68 0.00
C ARG A 50 6.77 -10.18 0.09
N LEU A 51 7.91 -9.76 0.64
CA LEU A 51 8.23 -8.35 0.82
C LEU A 51 8.53 -7.65 -0.51
N LEU A 52 8.27 -6.34 -0.53
CA LEU A 52 8.47 -5.50 -1.69
C LEU A 52 9.95 -5.46 -2.09
N ARG A 53 10.19 -5.56 -3.40
CA ARG A 53 11.54 -5.61 -3.98
C ARG A 53 11.90 -4.29 -4.64
N GLN A 54 13.18 -3.94 -4.57
CA GLN A 54 13.73 -2.79 -5.30
C GLN A 54 13.45 -2.87 -6.79
N SER A 55 13.57 -4.06 -7.39
CA SER A 55 13.31 -4.27 -8.83
C SER A 55 11.87 -3.96 -9.22
N THR A 56 10.90 -4.21 -8.34
CA THR A 56 9.49 -3.88 -8.60
C THR A 56 9.26 -2.36 -8.57
N LEU A 57 9.95 -1.62 -7.70
CA LEU A 57 9.91 -0.16 -7.70
C LEU A 57 10.57 0.41 -8.97
N SER A 58 11.69 -0.15 -9.41
CA SER A 58 12.33 0.23 -10.68
C SER A 58 11.42 -0.03 -11.86
N GLN A 59 10.73 -1.17 -11.91
CA GLN A 59 9.77 -1.46 -12.97
C GLN A 59 8.57 -0.50 -12.92
N ALA A 60 8.03 -0.22 -11.73
CA ALA A 60 6.95 0.75 -11.57
C ALA A 60 7.33 2.15 -12.08
N ALA A 61 8.59 2.56 -11.90
CA ALA A 61 9.09 3.84 -12.42
C ALA A 61 9.07 3.87 -13.95
N LEU A 62 9.48 2.77 -14.60
CA LEU A 62 9.40 2.61 -16.06
C LEU A 62 7.95 2.61 -16.54
N ASP A 63 7.09 1.81 -15.92
CA ASP A 63 5.68 1.67 -16.31
C ASP A 63 4.92 3.00 -16.18
N LEU A 64 5.25 3.82 -15.18
CA LEU A 64 4.65 5.13 -14.94
C LEU A 64 5.38 6.27 -15.65
N GLU A 65 6.48 6.01 -16.35
CA GLU A 65 7.34 7.00 -17.00
C GLU A 65 7.77 8.15 -16.06
N VAL A 66 8.24 7.77 -14.87
CA VAL A 66 8.79 8.68 -13.86
C VAL A 66 10.16 8.21 -13.40
N ASP A 67 10.89 9.08 -12.73
CA ASP A 67 12.14 8.70 -12.08
C ASP A 67 11.88 7.78 -10.86
N LEU A 68 12.88 6.97 -10.51
CA LEU A 68 12.80 6.05 -9.37
C LEU A 68 12.60 6.78 -8.03
N ALA A 69 13.14 8.01 -7.88
CA ALA A 69 12.98 8.78 -6.65
C ALA A 69 11.49 9.14 -6.40
N SER A 70 10.72 9.39 -7.46
CA SER A 70 9.28 9.63 -7.38
C SER A 70 8.53 8.41 -6.85
N ILE A 71 8.88 7.21 -7.32
CA ILE A 71 8.26 5.96 -6.84
C ILE A 71 8.68 5.64 -5.41
N LEU A 72 9.95 5.87 -5.05
CA LEU A 72 10.43 5.71 -3.67
C LEU A 72 9.71 6.66 -2.72
N ALA A 73 9.50 7.93 -3.12
CA ALA A 73 8.78 8.92 -2.33
C ALA A 73 7.32 8.52 -2.10
N VAL A 74 6.62 8.10 -3.17
CA VAL A 74 5.24 7.60 -3.08
C VAL A 74 5.17 6.35 -2.21
N ASN A 75 6.09 5.39 -2.39
CA ASN A 75 6.14 4.19 -1.55
C ASN A 75 6.42 4.53 -0.08
N GLU A 76 7.25 5.52 0.24
CA GLU A 76 7.52 5.91 1.63
C GLU A 76 6.29 6.55 2.29
N VAL A 77 5.54 7.39 1.54
CA VAL A 77 4.49 8.23 2.12
C VAL A 77 3.09 7.60 2.06
N GLU A 78 2.77 6.90 0.97
CA GLU A 78 1.42 6.38 0.69
C GLU A 78 1.25 4.92 1.10
N SER A 79 2.33 4.23 1.44
CA SER A 79 2.30 2.83 1.86
C SER A 79 2.00 2.68 3.35
N ARG A 80 1.34 1.58 3.72
CA ARG A 80 1.20 1.13 5.12
C ARG A 80 2.48 0.58 5.75
N GLY A 81 3.59 0.60 5.02
CA GLY A 81 4.87 0.02 5.45
C GLY A 81 4.88 -1.49 5.30
N LEU A 82 4.00 -2.21 6.02
CA LEU A 82 3.78 -3.65 5.88
C LEU A 82 2.49 -3.92 5.11
N GLY A 83 2.56 -4.80 4.11
CA GLY A 83 1.42 -5.15 3.26
C GLY A 83 0.57 -6.27 3.83
N PHE A 84 1.00 -6.90 4.91
CA PHE A 84 0.36 -8.06 5.53
C PHE A 84 0.27 -7.89 7.04
N VAL A 85 -0.89 -8.17 7.63
CA VAL A 85 -1.08 -8.23 9.09
C VAL A 85 -0.62 -9.56 9.68
N ARG A 86 -0.61 -10.61 8.85
CA ARG A 86 -0.14 -11.98 9.13
C ARG A 86 0.09 -12.67 7.79
N ASP A 87 0.82 -13.78 7.78
CA ASP A 87 0.99 -14.63 6.60
C ASP A 87 -0.34 -14.85 5.84
N ASN A 88 -0.29 -14.61 4.53
CA ASN A 88 -1.42 -14.68 3.59
C ASN A 88 -2.60 -13.72 3.86
N LEU A 89 -2.49 -12.81 4.83
CA LEU A 89 -3.54 -11.82 5.13
C LEU A 89 -3.04 -10.40 4.88
N PRO A 90 -3.31 -9.85 3.69
CA PRO A 90 -3.04 -8.44 3.41
C PRO A 90 -3.63 -7.51 4.47
N VAL A 91 -3.01 -6.35 4.66
CA VAL A 91 -3.67 -5.28 5.42
C VAL A 91 -4.96 -4.90 4.70
N ILE A 92 -6.08 -4.87 5.42
CA ILE A 92 -7.37 -4.45 4.88
C ILE A 92 -8.01 -3.37 5.74
N LEU A 93 -8.89 -2.59 5.13
CA LEU A 93 -9.91 -1.80 5.82
C LEU A 93 -11.26 -2.07 5.16
N PHE A 94 -12.23 -2.53 5.94
CA PHE A 94 -13.57 -2.83 5.44
C PHE A 94 -14.48 -1.59 5.57
N GLU A 95 -15.12 -1.22 4.47
CA GLU A 95 -15.97 -0.03 4.38
C GLU A 95 -17.46 -0.43 4.38
N ARG A 96 -18.09 -0.41 5.57
CA ARG A 96 -19.51 -0.81 5.75
C ARG A 96 -20.50 -0.06 4.87
N HIS A 97 -20.18 1.18 4.52
CA HIS A 97 -20.98 2.04 3.63
C HIS A 97 -20.80 1.71 2.15
N VAL A 98 -19.60 1.27 1.77
CA VAL A 98 -19.37 0.69 0.45
C VAL A 98 -20.10 -0.64 0.35
N PHE A 99 -20.08 -1.48 1.40
CA PHE A 99 -20.80 -2.75 1.39
C PHE A 99 -22.31 -2.58 1.24
N TRP A 100 -22.90 -1.61 1.94
CA TRP A 100 -24.29 -1.20 1.69
C TRP A 100 -24.52 -0.91 0.20
N ARG A 101 -23.68 -0.06 -0.41
CA ARG A 101 -23.79 0.32 -1.82
C ARG A 101 -23.64 -0.88 -2.75
N GLN A 102 -22.67 -1.76 -2.51
CA GLN A 102 -22.41 -2.95 -3.34
C GLN A 102 -23.57 -3.97 -3.27
N LEU A 103 -24.28 -4.07 -2.14
CA LEU A 103 -25.52 -4.86 -2.03
C LEU A 103 -26.65 -4.24 -2.84
N VAL A 104 -26.85 -2.92 -2.73
CA VAL A 104 -27.88 -2.18 -3.50
C VAL A 104 -27.66 -2.31 -5.01
N THR A 105 -26.42 -2.16 -5.49
CA THR A 105 -26.06 -2.36 -6.91
C THR A 105 -26.45 -3.75 -7.41
N ARG A 106 -26.41 -4.74 -6.53
CA ARG A 106 -26.81 -6.14 -6.80
C ARG A 106 -28.29 -6.42 -6.56
N LYS A 107 -29.09 -5.38 -6.29
CA LYS A 107 -30.53 -5.48 -5.98
C LYS A 107 -30.82 -6.35 -4.74
N ILE A 108 -29.87 -6.39 -3.80
CA ILE A 108 -30.03 -7.05 -2.49
C ILE A 108 -30.41 -5.96 -1.49
N ASP A 109 -31.53 -6.12 -0.77
CA ASP A 109 -31.93 -5.17 0.27
C ASP A 109 -30.97 -5.25 1.47
N PRO A 110 -30.23 -4.16 1.78
CA PRO A 110 -29.31 -4.11 2.92
C PRO A 110 -30.01 -3.92 4.27
N GLN A 111 -31.29 -3.50 4.31
CA GLN A 111 -31.98 -3.12 5.55
C GLN A 111 -32.03 -4.22 6.62
N PRO A 112 -32.35 -5.49 6.30
CA PRO A 112 -32.35 -6.57 7.29
C PRO A 112 -30.96 -6.79 7.88
N TRP A 113 -29.92 -6.69 7.04
CA TRP A 113 -28.53 -6.90 7.44
C TRP A 113 -27.98 -5.74 8.25
N ALA A 114 -28.39 -4.50 7.96
CA ALA A 114 -28.00 -3.33 8.73
C ALA A 114 -28.55 -3.36 10.16
N LYS A 115 -29.79 -3.87 10.33
CA LYS A 115 -30.37 -4.10 11.67
C LYS A 115 -29.61 -5.19 12.43
N LYS A 116 -29.25 -6.28 11.75
CA LYS A 116 -28.57 -7.43 12.36
C LYS A 116 -27.08 -7.19 12.62
N PHE A 117 -26.40 -6.47 11.74
CA PHE A 117 -24.96 -6.27 11.72
C PHE A 117 -24.56 -4.80 11.43
N PRO A 118 -24.91 -3.84 12.29
CA PRO A 118 -24.69 -2.40 12.03
C PRO A 118 -23.20 -1.97 11.93
N GLY A 119 -22.29 -2.81 12.42
CA GLY A 119 -20.84 -2.63 12.25
C GLY A 119 -20.33 -3.03 10.85
N VAL A 120 -21.12 -3.79 10.09
CA VAL A 120 -20.76 -4.36 8.78
C VAL A 120 -21.62 -3.78 7.65
N VAL A 121 -22.88 -3.46 7.90
CA VAL A 121 -23.78 -2.86 6.91
C VAL A 121 -24.35 -1.57 7.49
N ASN A 122 -23.99 -0.42 6.92
CA ASN A 122 -24.48 0.88 7.37
C ASN A 122 -24.26 1.92 6.27
N GLN A 123 -25.19 2.86 6.07
CA GLN A 123 -24.99 3.96 5.11
C GLN A 123 -23.89 4.94 5.56
N ALA A 124 -23.66 5.07 6.87
CA ALA A 124 -22.59 5.90 7.42
C ALA A 124 -21.23 5.18 7.39
N ARG A 125 -20.17 5.93 7.08
CA ARG A 125 -18.77 5.46 7.18
C ARG A 125 -18.40 5.08 8.62
N GLY A 126 -17.28 4.36 8.79
CA GLY A 126 -16.76 4.00 10.11
C GLY A 126 -17.08 2.56 10.55
N GLY A 127 -17.11 2.36 11.87
CA GLY A 127 -17.22 1.03 12.49
C GLY A 127 -15.92 0.21 12.37
N TYR A 128 -14.79 0.89 12.14
CA TYR A 128 -13.48 0.26 11.99
C TYR A 128 -13.04 -0.39 13.29
N ALA A 129 -12.62 -1.65 13.21
CA ALA A 129 -11.94 -2.37 14.28
C ALA A 129 -10.42 -2.22 14.18
N GLY A 130 -9.90 -2.16 12.94
CA GLY A 130 -8.47 -2.02 12.66
C GLY A 130 -7.68 -3.33 12.76
N GLY A 131 -6.52 -3.36 12.09
CA GLY A 131 -5.59 -4.50 12.11
C GLY A 131 -6.25 -5.81 11.69
N ILE A 132 -5.92 -6.90 12.40
CA ILE A 132 -6.44 -8.24 12.10
C ILE A 132 -7.96 -8.35 12.29
N SER A 133 -8.55 -7.52 13.17
CA SER A 133 -9.98 -7.57 13.50
C SER A 133 -10.88 -7.11 12.35
N GLU A 134 -10.33 -6.42 11.34
CA GLU A 134 -11.07 -6.15 10.09
C GLU A 134 -11.47 -7.44 9.36
N TYR A 135 -10.71 -8.53 9.49
CA TYR A 135 -11.08 -9.81 8.91
C TYR A 135 -12.33 -10.44 9.54
N THR A 136 -12.62 -10.13 10.80
CA THR A 136 -13.90 -10.53 11.43
C THR A 136 -15.06 -9.83 10.74
N ARG A 137 -14.95 -8.53 10.45
CA ARG A 137 -15.98 -7.76 9.73
C ARG A 137 -16.16 -8.28 8.31
N LEU A 138 -15.04 -8.52 7.60
CA LEU A 138 -15.06 -9.11 6.27
C LEU A 138 -15.70 -10.51 6.27
N SER A 139 -15.42 -11.35 7.25
CA SER A 139 -16.00 -12.70 7.36
C SER A 139 -17.53 -12.65 7.48
N VAL A 140 -18.06 -11.75 8.33
CA VAL A 140 -19.52 -11.53 8.44
C VAL A 140 -20.11 -11.05 7.11
N ALA A 141 -19.47 -10.09 6.44
CA ALA A 141 -19.92 -9.59 5.15
C ALA A 141 -19.93 -10.69 4.07
N LYS A 142 -18.91 -11.55 4.04
CA LYS A 142 -18.83 -12.69 3.11
C LYS A 142 -19.97 -13.68 3.30
N GLY A 143 -20.47 -13.84 4.53
CA GLY A 143 -21.65 -14.65 4.82
C GLY A 143 -22.95 -14.11 4.20
N ILE A 144 -22.98 -12.83 3.81
CA ILE A 144 -24.12 -12.20 3.12
C ILE A 144 -23.88 -12.22 1.61
N ASN A 145 -22.74 -11.70 1.15
CA ASN A 145 -22.34 -11.72 -0.25
C ASN A 145 -20.82 -11.57 -0.39
N ALA A 146 -20.13 -12.61 -0.85
CA ALA A 146 -18.68 -12.66 -0.88
C ALA A 146 -18.05 -11.60 -1.80
N SER A 147 -18.49 -11.49 -3.06
CA SER A 147 -17.91 -10.55 -4.01
C SER A 147 -18.14 -9.10 -3.57
N ALA A 148 -19.36 -8.75 -3.15
CA ALA A 148 -19.64 -7.42 -2.60
C ALA A 148 -18.79 -7.12 -1.37
N ALA A 149 -18.54 -8.11 -0.52
CA ALA A 149 -17.70 -7.94 0.67
C ALA A 149 -16.23 -7.64 0.29
N PHE A 150 -15.68 -8.38 -0.67
CA PHE A 150 -14.32 -8.13 -1.16
C PHE A 150 -14.18 -6.77 -1.86
N GLU A 151 -15.19 -6.37 -2.63
CA GLU A 151 -15.25 -5.06 -3.29
C GLU A 151 -15.29 -3.90 -2.30
N SER A 152 -15.78 -4.17 -1.09
CA SER A 152 -15.95 -3.19 -0.03
C SER A 152 -14.76 -3.10 0.92
N CYS A 153 -13.66 -3.78 0.61
CA CYS A 153 -12.39 -3.65 1.31
C CYS A 153 -11.37 -2.88 0.47
N SER A 154 -10.53 -2.09 1.12
CA SER A 154 -9.21 -1.72 0.60
C SER A 154 -8.18 -2.80 0.94
N TRP A 155 -7.17 -2.99 0.09
CA TRP A 155 -6.24 -4.11 0.19
C TRP A 155 -4.77 -3.73 0.05
N GLY A 156 -3.93 -4.28 0.93
CA GLY A 156 -2.47 -4.26 0.84
C GLY A 156 -1.83 -2.90 1.17
N LEU A 157 -0.56 -2.77 0.78
CA LEU A 157 0.28 -1.59 1.06
C LEU A 157 -0.40 -0.26 0.70
N PHE A 158 -1.02 -0.20 -0.47
CA PHE A 158 -1.58 1.03 -1.06
C PHE A 158 -3.11 1.11 -0.94
N GLN A 159 -3.73 0.23 -0.15
CA GLN A 159 -5.15 0.30 0.20
C GLN A 159 -6.09 0.53 -1.01
N ILE A 160 -5.84 -0.13 -2.13
CA ILE A 160 -6.71 -0.04 -3.32
C ILE A 160 -8.02 -0.78 -3.04
N MET A 161 -9.15 -0.11 -3.31
CA MET A 161 -10.49 -0.68 -3.09
C MET A 161 -10.79 -1.82 -4.07
N GLY A 162 -11.37 -2.91 -3.56
CA GLY A 162 -11.69 -4.10 -4.35
C GLY A 162 -12.70 -3.85 -5.47
N PHE A 163 -13.59 -2.86 -5.33
CA PHE A 163 -14.53 -2.50 -6.41
C PHE A 163 -13.83 -1.98 -7.68
N HIS A 164 -12.52 -1.67 -7.61
CA HIS A 164 -11.73 -1.34 -8.80
C HIS A 164 -11.26 -2.56 -9.60
N ALA A 165 -11.44 -3.80 -9.10
CA ALA A 165 -10.88 -5.01 -9.71
C ALA A 165 -11.06 -5.09 -11.24
N GLU A 166 -12.30 -4.99 -11.72
CA GLU A 166 -12.58 -5.06 -13.16
C GLU A 166 -11.98 -3.89 -13.94
N SER A 167 -12.07 -2.66 -13.40
CA SER A 167 -11.46 -1.47 -14.03
C SER A 167 -9.93 -1.54 -14.11
N LEU A 168 -9.31 -2.38 -13.27
CA LEU A 168 -7.86 -2.63 -13.24
C LEU A 168 -7.47 -3.90 -14.01
N GLY A 169 -8.40 -4.48 -14.78
CA GLY A 169 -8.16 -5.60 -15.68
C GLY A 169 -8.14 -6.98 -15.01
N PHE A 170 -8.64 -7.11 -13.78
CA PHE A 170 -8.89 -8.41 -13.17
C PHE A 170 -10.25 -8.96 -13.65
N LYS A 171 -10.37 -10.28 -13.81
CA LYS A 171 -11.61 -10.93 -14.26
C LYS A 171 -12.69 -10.90 -13.18
N SER A 172 -12.29 -10.84 -11.92
CA SER A 172 -13.19 -10.70 -10.79
C SER A 172 -12.48 -10.12 -9.57
N VAL A 173 -13.25 -9.73 -8.55
CA VAL A 173 -12.69 -9.27 -7.28
C VAL A 173 -11.97 -10.39 -6.52
N GLU A 174 -12.37 -11.65 -6.70
CA GLU A 174 -11.67 -12.80 -6.10
C GLU A 174 -10.27 -12.97 -6.68
N GLU A 175 -10.10 -12.79 -8.00
CA GLU A 175 -8.78 -12.78 -8.64
C GLU A 175 -7.94 -11.61 -8.14
N PHE A 176 -8.54 -10.42 -8.02
CA PHE A 176 -7.88 -9.27 -7.41
C PHE A 176 -7.39 -9.59 -5.98
N VAL A 177 -8.25 -10.15 -5.13
CA VAL A 177 -7.89 -10.48 -3.74
C VAL A 177 -6.79 -11.54 -3.68
N ALA A 178 -6.87 -12.58 -4.51
CA ALA A 178 -5.81 -13.60 -4.60
C ALA A 178 -4.47 -12.96 -5.01
N TYR A 179 -4.49 -12.05 -5.99
CA TYR A 179 -3.30 -11.33 -6.43
C TYR A 179 -2.69 -10.47 -5.30
N GLN A 180 -3.51 -9.78 -4.50
CA GLN A 180 -3.05 -9.01 -3.35
C GLN A 180 -2.48 -9.89 -2.22
N GLN A 181 -2.94 -11.15 -2.09
CA GLN A 181 -2.47 -12.11 -1.09
C GLN A 181 -1.09 -12.69 -1.42
N GLU A 182 -0.67 -12.70 -2.68
CA GLU A 182 0.60 -13.30 -3.10
C GLU A 182 1.83 -12.55 -2.56
N SER A 183 1.92 -11.23 -2.79
CA SER A 183 3.10 -10.45 -2.37
C SER A 183 2.84 -8.94 -2.34
N GLU A 184 3.68 -8.21 -1.61
CA GLU A 184 3.72 -6.76 -1.66
C GLU A 184 4.09 -6.23 -3.05
N CYS A 185 4.85 -6.99 -3.84
CA CYS A 185 5.13 -6.66 -5.23
C CYS A 185 3.86 -6.61 -6.09
N ASN A 186 2.94 -7.55 -5.88
CA ASN A 186 1.64 -7.53 -6.56
C ASN A 186 0.78 -6.36 -6.07
N GLN A 187 0.81 -6.06 -4.78
CA GLN A 187 0.12 -4.88 -4.24
C GLN A 187 0.63 -3.57 -4.86
N LEU A 188 1.94 -3.44 -5.11
CA LEU A 188 2.50 -2.31 -5.85
C LEU A 188 2.06 -2.31 -7.33
N ARG A 189 2.06 -3.46 -8.01
CA ARG A 189 1.60 -3.55 -9.41
C ARG A 189 0.14 -3.14 -9.55
N THR A 190 -0.71 -3.51 -8.60
CA THR A 190 -2.10 -3.05 -8.55
C THR A 190 -2.19 -1.53 -8.38
N PHE A 191 -1.34 -0.94 -7.52
CA PHE A 191 -1.25 0.52 -7.38
C PHE A 191 -0.79 1.22 -8.66
N VAL A 192 0.19 0.65 -9.37
CA VAL A 192 0.63 1.15 -10.68
C VAL A 192 -0.52 1.15 -11.69
N ARG A 193 -1.28 0.04 -11.79
CA ARG A 193 -2.47 -0.04 -12.65
C ARG A 193 -3.51 1.02 -12.28
N PHE A 194 -3.69 1.25 -10.98
CA PHE A 194 -4.62 2.26 -10.48
C PHE A 194 -4.23 3.67 -10.91
N ILE A 195 -2.93 4.03 -10.79
CA ILE A 195 -2.44 5.32 -11.29
C ILE A 195 -2.64 5.43 -12.81
N LEU A 196 -2.27 4.41 -13.57
CA LEU A 196 -2.39 4.42 -15.04
C LEU A 196 -3.84 4.55 -15.52
N ALA A 197 -4.81 4.03 -14.75
CA ALA A 197 -6.23 4.13 -15.06
C ALA A 197 -6.77 5.57 -14.91
N ASP A 198 -6.14 6.41 -14.08
CA ASP A 198 -6.50 7.81 -13.88
C ASP A 198 -5.47 8.75 -14.53
N LYS A 199 -5.84 9.30 -15.70
CA LYS A 199 -4.95 10.16 -16.49
C LYS A 199 -4.51 11.43 -15.74
N ASP A 200 -5.35 11.99 -14.89
CA ASP A 200 -5.02 13.22 -14.17
C ASP A 200 -4.13 12.92 -12.96
N LEU A 201 -4.37 11.81 -12.26
CA LEU A 201 -3.49 11.32 -11.20
C LEU A 201 -2.10 10.95 -11.76
N HIS A 202 -2.05 10.22 -12.87
CA HIS A 202 -0.81 9.88 -13.55
C HIS A 202 -0.04 11.12 -13.99
N ARG A 203 -0.71 12.08 -14.64
CA ARG A 203 -0.10 13.35 -15.05
C ARG A 203 0.45 14.12 -13.86
N ALA A 204 -0.29 14.17 -12.74
CA ALA A 204 0.16 14.84 -11.53
C ALA A 204 1.44 14.21 -10.98
N LEU A 205 1.54 12.88 -10.97
CA LEU A 205 2.76 12.16 -10.56
C LEU A 205 3.93 12.45 -11.50
N ARG A 206 3.72 12.33 -12.83
CA ARG A 206 4.78 12.58 -13.84
C ARG A 206 5.35 13.98 -13.76
N GLN A 207 4.50 14.96 -13.47
CA GLN A 207 4.90 16.35 -13.32
C GLN A 207 5.32 16.70 -11.89
N ARG A 208 5.35 15.73 -10.98
CA ARG A 208 5.69 15.89 -9.55
C ARG A 208 4.86 17.01 -8.89
N ARG A 209 3.60 17.14 -9.29
CA ARG A 209 2.62 18.07 -8.71
C ARG A 209 2.08 17.46 -7.41
N TRP A 210 2.92 17.39 -6.38
CA TRP A 210 2.66 16.64 -5.14
C TRP A 210 1.33 17.00 -4.46
N SER A 211 0.97 18.28 -4.42
CA SER A 211 -0.33 18.74 -3.90
C SER A 211 -1.51 18.24 -4.73
N THR A 212 -1.39 18.23 -6.06
CA THR A 212 -2.42 17.71 -6.96
C THR A 212 -2.53 16.19 -6.83
N PHE A 213 -1.39 15.49 -6.83
CA PHE A 213 -1.34 14.04 -6.66
C PHE A 213 -1.96 13.63 -5.32
N ALA A 214 -1.53 14.24 -4.21
CA ALA A 214 -2.04 13.96 -2.88
C ALA A 214 -3.55 14.25 -2.77
N ARG A 215 -4.04 15.34 -3.37
CA ARG A 215 -5.47 15.65 -3.39
C ARG A 215 -6.30 14.62 -4.15
N LEU A 216 -5.80 14.15 -5.29
CA LEU A 216 -6.50 13.16 -6.12
C LEU A 216 -6.51 11.79 -5.44
N TYR A 217 -5.40 11.40 -4.80
CA TYR A 217 -5.26 10.09 -4.18
C TYR A 217 -5.86 10.01 -2.76
N ASN A 218 -5.53 10.97 -1.89
CA ASN A 218 -5.96 10.99 -0.48
C ASN A 218 -7.25 11.79 -0.25
N GLY A 219 -7.75 12.49 -1.27
CA GLY A 219 -8.94 13.32 -1.19
C GLY A 219 -8.67 14.79 -0.78
N PRO A 220 -9.73 15.61 -0.70
CA PRO A 220 -9.61 17.06 -0.52
C PRO A 220 -8.92 17.48 0.79
N ALA A 221 -9.02 16.64 1.83
CA ALA A 221 -8.42 16.88 3.16
C ALA A 221 -6.95 16.41 3.26
N TYR A 222 -6.26 16.13 2.15
CA TYR A 222 -4.88 15.63 2.16
C TYR A 222 -3.90 16.55 2.93
N ALA A 223 -4.15 17.87 2.90
CA ALA A 223 -3.28 18.87 3.51
C ALA A 223 -3.23 18.75 5.04
N ASP A 224 -4.32 18.30 5.68
CA ASP A 224 -4.39 18.11 7.14
C ASP A 224 -3.35 17.09 7.64
N ASN A 225 -2.94 16.17 6.77
CA ASN A 225 -1.94 15.14 7.04
C ASN A 225 -0.58 15.41 6.38
N LEU A 226 -0.41 16.59 5.77
CA LEU A 226 0.82 17.06 5.11
C LEU A 226 1.34 16.11 4.02
N TYR A 227 0.44 15.41 3.31
CA TYR A 227 0.84 14.42 2.30
C TYR A 227 1.74 15.00 1.21
N ASP A 228 1.41 16.17 0.70
CA ASP A 228 2.18 16.91 -0.29
C ASP A 228 3.59 17.28 0.19
N VAL A 229 3.71 17.81 1.40
CA VAL A 229 4.99 18.18 2.00
C VAL A 229 5.84 16.94 2.26
N LYS A 230 5.22 15.85 2.72
CA LYS A 230 5.90 14.56 2.94
C LYS A 230 6.44 13.99 1.62
N LEU A 231 5.61 13.96 0.57
CA LEU A 231 6.01 13.52 -0.78
C LEU A 231 7.16 14.34 -1.33
N ALA A 232 7.06 15.68 -1.29
CA ALA A 232 8.11 16.57 -1.78
C ALA A 232 9.44 16.37 -1.05
N ARG A 233 9.41 16.23 0.29
CA ARG A 233 10.60 16.00 1.09
C ARG A 233 11.20 14.61 0.85
N ALA A 234 10.36 13.58 0.73
CA ALA A 234 10.81 12.22 0.43
C ALA A 234 11.47 12.16 -0.96
N TYR A 235 10.84 12.77 -1.97
CA TYR A 235 11.41 12.88 -3.32
C TYR A 235 12.80 13.50 -3.30
N LYS A 236 12.95 14.66 -2.64
CA LYS A 236 14.25 15.33 -2.53
C LYS A 236 15.32 14.42 -1.93
N ARG A 237 15.03 13.76 -0.81
CA ARG A 237 15.97 12.82 -0.16
C ARG A 237 16.36 11.66 -1.06
N HIS A 238 15.39 11.03 -1.73
CA HIS A 238 15.66 9.89 -2.61
C HIS A 238 16.42 10.30 -3.87
N SER A 239 16.14 11.49 -4.43
CA SER A 239 16.88 12.04 -5.56
C SER A 239 18.35 12.28 -5.21
N GLU A 240 18.63 12.91 -4.06
CA GLU A 240 19.99 13.16 -3.58
C GLU A 240 20.72 11.82 -3.33
N ALA A 241 20.07 10.87 -2.65
CA ALA A 241 20.66 9.57 -2.36
C ALA A 241 20.97 8.73 -3.61
N LEU A 242 20.12 8.79 -4.64
CA LEU A 242 20.37 8.11 -5.92
C LEU A 242 21.49 8.76 -6.72
N GLN A 243 21.64 10.09 -6.63
CA GLN A 243 22.77 10.79 -7.27
C GLN A 243 24.10 10.47 -6.61
N GLU A 244 24.14 10.37 -5.28
CA GLU A 244 25.36 9.97 -4.54
C GLU A 244 25.79 8.52 -4.81
N ALA A 245 24.86 7.67 -5.25
CA ALA A 245 25.11 6.25 -5.50
C ALA A 245 25.42 5.92 -6.97
N ALA A 246 25.27 6.88 -7.90
CA ALA A 246 25.53 6.74 -9.33
C ALA A 246 26.99 7.08 -9.67
#